data_AF-A0A9P0YGP0-F1
#
_entry.id   AF-A0A9P0YGP0-F1
#
_cell.length_a   1.000
_cell.length_b   1.000
_cell.length_c   1.000
_cell.angle_alpha   90.00
_cell.angle_beta   90.00
_cell.angle_gamma   90.00
#
_symmetry.space_group_name_H-M   'P 1'
#
loop_
_entity.id
_entity.type
_entity.pdbx_description
1 polymer ?
#
loop_
_entity_poly.entity_id
_entity_poly.type
_entity_poly.pdbx_seq_one_letter_code
_entity_poly.pdbx_strand_id
1 'polypeptide(L)'
;MTHKYCFEALDKTLRDICSSVNPKNEELPFGGKIVVLGGDFRQTLPVIPKGTREEIVMSAINSSYLWDYVQVKHLTINMRLMHQSNMLDREEVERFARWILHIGEGTIGKESDRGIEVEIPPDLLIHSNGDNYKAIVDSTYPDLHNNLSNFDYLEERAILAPTLEIVEGINNYILSTLPGEEVKYFSYDSICLTAASSSGDDDIYPQEYLNSISISGLPNHVLSLKIGVPIMLLRNIDQSAGLCNGTRGVITKLGKRILEAKVLTGPSRGNKILIPRMNLCPTDTTLHIKLQRKQFPILVCFAMTINKSQGQTLAHVGLYLEKSVFTHGQLYVAVSRVKSRNGLKILLGGGEGCNTTTNVVYKEVFQNV
;
A
#
# COMPACT_ATOMS: atom_id res chain seq x y z
N MET A 1 9.43 0.84 -6.23
CA MET A 1 8.38 1.88 -6.38
C MET A 1 8.86 3.23 -6.91
N THR A 2 10.07 3.73 -6.60
CA THR A 2 10.54 5.03 -7.13
C THR A 2 11.09 4.90 -8.55
N HIS A 3 10.62 5.74 -9.47
CA HIS A 3 11.09 5.76 -10.87
C HIS A 3 12.55 6.26 -10.95
N LYS A 4 13.36 5.67 -11.83
CA LYS A 4 14.76 6.06 -12.03
C LYS A 4 15.00 7.55 -12.26
N TYR A 5 14.09 8.23 -12.97
CA TYR A 5 14.16 9.67 -13.23
C TYR A 5 14.16 10.53 -11.97
N CYS A 6 13.59 10.06 -10.85
CA CYS A 6 13.71 10.77 -9.58
C CYS A 6 15.18 10.81 -9.10
N PHE A 7 15.91 9.72 -9.27
CA PHE A 7 17.33 9.64 -8.89
C PHE A 7 18.21 10.40 -9.88
N GLU A 8 17.91 10.31 -11.18
CA GLU A 8 18.63 11.05 -12.22
C GLU A 8 18.42 12.57 -12.12
N ALA A 9 17.21 13.01 -11.75
CA ALA A 9 16.94 14.42 -11.48
C ALA A 9 17.69 14.90 -10.23
N LEU A 10 17.73 14.08 -9.17
CA LEU A 10 18.50 14.39 -7.97
C LEU A 10 20.00 14.48 -8.27
N ASP A 11 20.54 13.55 -9.06
CA ASP A 11 21.93 13.55 -9.51
C ASP A 11 22.28 14.84 -10.26
N LYS A 12 21.50 15.18 -11.29
CA LYS A 12 21.68 16.43 -12.06
C LYS A 12 21.63 17.66 -11.17
N THR A 13 20.66 17.72 -10.26
CA THR A 13 20.49 18.85 -9.34
C THR A 13 21.68 18.98 -8.40
N LEU A 14 22.18 17.87 -7.85
CA LEU A 14 23.32 17.89 -6.94
C LEU A 14 24.64 18.21 -7.65
N ARG A 15 24.83 17.76 -8.89
CA ARG A 15 25.99 18.14 -9.72
C ARG A 15 26.04 19.65 -9.92
N ASP A 16 24.91 20.25 -10.32
CA ASP A 16 24.79 21.69 -10.55
C ASP A 16 25.04 22.51 -9.26
N ILE A 17 24.39 22.12 -8.15
CA ILE A 17 24.58 22.82 -6.88
C ILE A 17 26.02 22.66 -6.38
N CYS A 18 26.60 21.47 -6.45
CA CYS A 18 27.92 21.20 -5.87
C CYS A 18 29.07 21.67 -6.77
N SER A 19 28.85 21.87 -8.08
CA SER A 19 29.86 22.42 -8.99
C SER A 19 30.16 23.90 -8.67
N SER A 20 29.18 24.63 -8.13
CA SER A 20 29.38 26.00 -7.65
C SER A 20 30.44 26.12 -6.54
N VAL A 21 30.64 25.05 -5.76
CA VAL A 21 31.65 24.97 -4.69
C VAL A 21 32.97 24.42 -5.23
N ASN A 22 32.91 23.40 -6.08
CA ASN A 22 34.08 22.82 -6.75
C ASN A 22 33.68 22.33 -8.14
N PRO A 23 34.19 22.94 -9.23
CA PRO A 23 33.81 22.58 -10.60
C PRO A 23 33.95 21.09 -10.93
N LYS A 24 34.89 20.37 -10.30
CA LYS A 24 35.09 18.93 -10.50
C LYS A 24 33.87 18.08 -10.09
N ASN A 25 33.00 18.60 -9.23
CA ASN A 25 31.81 17.88 -8.77
C ASN A 25 30.76 17.68 -9.88
N GLU A 26 30.82 18.45 -10.98
CA GLU A 26 29.91 18.30 -12.12
C GLU A 26 30.00 16.92 -12.78
N GLU A 27 31.21 16.35 -12.82
CA GLU A 27 31.49 15.05 -13.42
C GLU A 27 31.21 13.88 -12.48
N LEU A 28 31.08 14.15 -11.17
CA LEU A 28 30.89 13.10 -10.15
C LEU A 28 29.40 12.80 -9.94
N PRO A 29 29.01 11.51 -9.82
CA PRO A 29 27.67 11.15 -9.42
C PRO A 29 27.25 11.87 -8.13
N PHE A 30 26.02 12.38 -8.14
CA PHE A 30 25.38 13.16 -7.07
C PHE A 30 26.25 14.32 -6.56
N GLY A 31 27.06 14.95 -7.42
CA GLY A 31 27.91 16.07 -7.02
C GLY A 31 29.01 15.66 -6.03
N GLY A 32 29.46 14.41 -6.07
CA GLY A 32 30.47 13.85 -5.16
C GLY A 32 29.93 13.48 -3.77
N LYS A 33 28.60 13.49 -3.58
CA LYS A 33 27.98 13.06 -2.31
C LYS A 33 27.94 11.53 -2.21
N ILE A 34 28.12 11.03 -1.00
CA ILE A 34 27.89 9.63 -0.69
C ILE A 34 26.38 9.40 -0.61
N VAL A 35 25.87 8.52 -1.46
CA VAL A 35 24.45 8.15 -1.50
C VAL A 35 24.31 6.69 -1.09
N VAL A 36 23.43 6.43 -0.12
CA VAL A 36 23.08 5.08 0.32
C VAL A 36 21.67 4.77 -0.17
N LEU A 37 21.56 3.72 -0.99
CA LEU A 37 20.29 3.24 -1.52
C LEU A 37 19.84 2.00 -0.73
N GLY A 38 18.60 2.01 -0.26
CA GLY A 38 17.97 0.87 0.40
C GLY A 38 16.73 0.44 -0.36
N GLY A 39 16.64 -0.85 -0.69
CA GLY A 39 15.54 -1.37 -1.47
C GLY A 39 15.58 -2.88 -1.63
N ASP A 40 14.56 -3.42 -2.27
CA ASP A 40 14.40 -4.83 -2.54
C ASP A 40 13.63 -5.00 -3.84
N PHE A 41 14.31 -5.51 -4.87
CA PHE A 41 13.77 -5.65 -6.21
C PHE A 41 12.69 -6.73 -6.32
N ARG A 42 12.49 -7.55 -5.29
CA ARG A 42 11.37 -8.51 -5.22
C ARG A 42 10.03 -7.81 -4.90
N GLN A 43 10.07 -6.56 -4.45
CA GLN A 43 8.88 -5.78 -4.13
C GLN A 43 8.29 -5.11 -5.38
N THR A 44 7.17 -4.40 -5.22
CA THR A 44 6.54 -3.76 -6.37
C THR A 44 7.44 -2.69 -7.02
N LEU A 45 7.47 -2.73 -8.35
CA LEU A 45 8.19 -1.79 -9.21
C LEU A 45 7.43 -0.45 -9.32
N PRO A 46 8.04 0.59 -9.88
CA PRO A 46 7.33 1.83 -10.16
C PRO A 46 6.09 1.56 -11.03
N VAL A 47 4.97 2.18 -10.66
CA VAL A 47 3.71 2.05 -11.41
C VAL A 47 3.79 2.98 -12.62
N ILE A 48 3.76 2.39 -13.82
CA ILE A 48 3.71 3.12 -15.09
C ILE A 48 2.28 3.00 -15.66
N PRO A 49 1.47 4.07 -15.65
CA PRO A 49 0.10 4.02 -16.17
C PRO A 49 0.10 3.61 -17.65
N LYS A 50 -0.67 2.56 -17.98
CA LYS A 50 -0.72 1.97 -19.34
C LYS A 50 0.64 1.47 -19.86
N GLY A 51 1.62 1.31 -18.98
CA GLY A 51 2.96 0.89 -19.37
C GLY A 51 3.04 -0.60 -19.66
N THR A 52 3.91 -0.99 -20.58
CA THR A 52 4.24 -2.39 -20.84
C THR A 52 5.14 -2.97 -19.74
N ARG A 53 5.33 -4.29 -19.72
CA ARG A 53 6.26 -4.95 -18.80
C ARG A 53 7.68 -4.38 -18.94
N GLU A 54 8.11 -4.15 -20.17
CA GLU A 54 9.44 -3.62 -20.51
C GLU A 54 9.61 -2.20 -19.96
N GLU A 55 8.62 -1.33 -20.15
CA GLU A 55 8.65 0.03 -19.62
C GLU A 55 8.69 0.04 -18.08
N ILE A 56 7.93 -0.84 -17.43
CA ILE A 56 7.95 -1.00 -15.97
C ILE A 56 9.33 -1.43 -15.50
N VAL A 57 9.95 -2.45 -16.12
CA VAL A 57 11.29 -2.91 -15.75
C VAL A 57 12.33 -1.81 -15.99
N MET A 58 12.29 -1.14 -17.14
CA MET A 58 13.21 -0.06 -17.50
C MET A 58 13.04 1.20 -16.65
N SER A 59 11.95 1.33 -15.91
CA SER A 59 11.73 2.42 -14.95
C SER A 59 12.48 2.21 -13.62
N ALA A 60 12.97 1.01 -13.34
CA ALA A 60 13.70 0.69 -12.12
C ALA A 60 15.10 1.32 -12.12
N ILE A 61 15.66 1.58 -10.93
CA ILE A 61 16.94 2.27 -10.76
C ILE A 61 18.13 1.50 -11.37
N ASN A 62 18.07 0.17 -11.42
CA ASN A 62 19.11 -0.65 -12.04
C ASN A 62 19.11 -0.60 -13.58
N SER A 63 18.18 0.13 -14.18
CA SER A 63 18.17 0.48 -15.60
C SER A 63 18.60 1.94 -15.85
N SER A 64 19.17 2.60 -14.84
CA SER A 64 19.74 3.96 -14.95
C SER A 64 21.25 3.89 -15.18
N TYR A 65 21.81 4.90 -15.86
CA TYR A 65 23.26 5.09 -15.98
C TYR A 65 23.95 5.24 -14.61
N LEU A 66 23.19 5.64 -13.57
CA LEU A 66 23.71 5.75 -12.22
C LEU A 66 24.09 4.39 -11.62
N TRP A 67 23.50 3.30 -12.12
CA TRP A 67 23.72 1.97 -11.57
C TRP A 67 25.15 1.46 -11.77
N ASP A 68 25.85 1.94 -12.82
CA ASP A 68 27.27 1.62 -13.08
C ASP A 68 28.20 2.07 -11.94
N TYR A 69 27.74 3.01 -11.11
CA TYR A 69 28.49 3.54 -9.96
C TYR A 69 28.05 2.92 -8.62
N VAL A 70 27.05 2.03 -8.63
CA VAL A 70 26.48 1.45 -7.40
C VAL A 70 27.25 0.20 -6.98
N GLN A 71 27.68 0.18 -5.73
CA GLN A 71 28.21 -1.03 -5.08
C GLN A 71 27.09 -1.74 -4.31
N VAL A 72 26.66 -2.91 -4.79
CA VAL A 72 25.59 -3.66 -4.15
C VAL A 72 26.10 -4.43 -2.93
N LYS A 73 25.34 -4.37 -1.83
CA LYS A 73 25.54 -5.16 -0.61
C LYS A 73 24.22 -5.82 -0.23
N HIS A 74 24.27 -7.10 0.13
CA HIS A 74 23.07 -7.87 0.48
C HIS A 74 22.97 -8.05 2.00
N LEU A 75 21.79 -7.76 2.55
CA LEU A 75 21.43 -8.11 3.92
C LEU A 75 20.71 -9.46 3.90
N THR A 76 21.24 -10.45 4.63
CA THR A 76 20.74 -11.84 4.60
C THR A 76 19.88 -12.20 5.81
N ILE A 77 19.93 -11.40 6.88
CA ILE A 77 19.21 -11.67 8.13
C ILE A 77 17.83 -11.01 8.08
N ASN A 78 16.77 -11.82 8.13
CA ASN A 78 15.40 -11.33 8.18
C ASN A 78 14.99 -10.97 9.61
N MET A 79 15.29 -9.74 10.02
CA MET A 79 14.96 -9.22 11.35
C MET A 79 13.45 -9.17 11.65
N ARG A 80 12.58 -9.14 10.62
CA ARG A 80 11.12 -9.07 10.80
C ARG A 80 10.57 -10.35 11.44
N LEU A 81 11.11 -11.50 11.06
CA LEU A 81 10.67 -12.81 11.55
C LEU A 81 11.39 -13.26 12.84
N MET A 82 12.40 -12.52 13.30
CA MET A 82 13.22 -12.88 14.47
C MET A 82 12.62 -12.46 15.82
N HIS A 83 11.50 -11.75 15.85
CA HIS A 83 11.06 -11.06 17.06
C HIS A 83 10.52 -11.99 18.18
N GLN A 84 10.37 -13.30 17.94
CA GLN A 84 9.64 -14.21 18.84
C GLN A 84 10.18 -15.65 18.98
N SER A 85 11.35 -16.01 18.43
CA SER A 85 11.74 -17.43 18.35
C SER A 85 12.61 -17.96 19.50
N ASN A 86 12.13 -19.00 20.18
CA ASN A 86 12.97 -19.97 20.91
C ASN A 86 13.77 -20.83 19.91
N MET A 87 14.72 -21.67 20.37
CA MET A 87 15.58 -22.47 19.47
C MET A 87 14.80 -23.39 18.51
N LEU A 88 13.69 -24.00 18.96
CA LEU A 88 12.83 -24.87 18.13
C LEU A 88 12.04 -24.10 17.05
N ASP A 89 11.78 -22.81 17.27
CA ASP A 89 11.07 -21.97 16.30
C ASP A 89 11.98 -21.51 15.15
N ARG A 90 13.30 -21.61 15.29
CA ARG A 90 14.24 -21.08 14.29
C ARG A 90 14.18 -21.82 12.95
N GLU A 91 14.12 -23.15 12.96
CA GLU A 91 14.03 -23.93 11.71
C GLU A 91 12.73 -23.63 10.95
N GLU A 92 11.62 -23.49 11.67
CA GLU A 92 10.34 -23.11 11.07
C GLU A 92 10.39 -21.70 10.50
N VAL A 93 10.94 -20.74 11.26
CA VAL A 93 11.14 -19.36 10.81
C VAL A 93 12.02 -19.31 9.57
N GLU A 94 13.12 -20.07 9.51
CA GLU A 94 14.00 -20.14 8.34
C GLU A 94 13.33 -20.77 7.13
N ARG A 95 12.55 -21.84 7.33
CA ARG A 95 11.76 -22.47 6.26
C ARG A 95 10.71 -21.50 5.71
N PHE A 96 10.04 -20.76 6.58
CA PHE A 96 9.07 -19.74 6.17
C PHE A 96 9.75 -18.56 5.46
N ALA A 97 10.89 -18.09 5.97
CA ALA A 97 11.68 -17.03 5.33
C ALA A 97 12.11 -17.43 3.91
N ARG A 98 12.60 -18.68 3.74
CA ARG A 98 12.94 -19.23 2.42
C ARG A 98 11.73 -19.32 1.50
N TRP A 99 10.58 -19.79 2.00
CA TRP A 99 9.34 -19.83 1.22
C TRP A 99 8.94 -18.43 0.71
N ILE A 100 9.02 -17.40 1.56
CA ILE A 100 8.77 -16.00 1.16
C ILE A 100 9.76 -15.55 0.07
N LEU A 101 11.06 -15.85 0.21
CA LEU A 101 12.07 -15.48 -0.79
C LEU A 101 11.82 -16.16 -2.14
N HIS A 102 11.49 -17.46 -2.13
CA HIS A 102 11.18 -18.21 -3.35
C HIS A 102 9.93 -17.68 -4.07
N ILE A 103 8.93 -17.16 -3.33
CA ILE A 103 7.81 -16.42 -3.94
C ILE A 103 8.31 -15.15 -4.63
N GLY A 104 9.17 -14.37 -3.98
CA GLY A 104 9.71 -13.13 -4.56
C GLY A 104 10.60 -13.33 -5.77
N GLU A 105 11.32 -14.45 -5.82
CA GLU A 105 12.22 -14.82 -6.92
C GLU A 105 11.50 -15.59 -8.03
N GLY A 106 10.28 -16.06 -7.78
CA GLY A 106 9.51 -16.84 -8.74
C GLY A 106 10.11 -18.23 -9.00
N THR A 107 10.73 -18.83 -7.98
CA THR A 107 11.38 -20.15 -8.07
C THR A 107 10.51 -21.28 -7.50
N ILE A 108 9.31 -20.96 -7.01
CA ILE A 108 8.32 -21.93 -6.53
C ILE A 108 7.05 -21.81 -7.37
N GLY A 109 6.45 -22.96 -7.69
CA GLY A 109 5.24 -23.06 -8.49
C GLY A 109 5.49 -23.56 -9.91
N LYS A 110 4.43 -23.64 -10.71
CA LYS A 110 4.48 -24.07 -12.11
C LYS A 110 4.28 -22.87 -13.03
N GLU A 111 5.11 -22.74 -14.06
CA GLU A 111 4.92 -21.69 -15.06
C GLU A 111 3.63 -21.93 -15.86
N SER A 112 2.88 -20.87 -16.09
CA SER A 112 1.66 -20.85 -16.90
C SER A 112 1.58 -19.55 -17.71
N ASP A 113 0.67 -19.48 -18.68
CA ASP A 113 0.49 -18.28 -19.54
C ASP A 113 0.19 -17.00 -18.74
N ARG A 114 -0.33 -17.14 -17.51
CA ARG A 114 -0.74 -16.04 -16.63
C ARG A 114 0.31 -15.66 -15.57
N GLY A 115 1.41 -16.42 -15.46
CA GLY A 115 2.44 -16.21 -14.46
C GLY A 115 2.94 -17.53 -13.86
N ILE A 116 3.17 -17.56 -12.55
CA ILE A 116 3.63 -18.74 -11.84
C ILE A 116 2.52 -19.18 -10.88
N GLU A 117 1.99 -20.39 -11.06
CA GLU A 117 0.98 -20.95 -10.18
C GLU A 117 1.64 -21.53 -8.93
N VAL A 118 1.38 -20.90 -7.78
CA VAL A 118 1.94 -21.25 -6.48
C VAL A 118 0.88 -21.94 -5.65
N GLU A 119 1.21 -23.12 -5.13
CA GLU A 119 0.39 -23.82 -4.13
C GLU A 119 0.62 -23.20 -2.74
N ILE A 120 -0.49 -22.82 -2.09
CA ILE A 120 -0.49 -22.24 -0.76
C ILE A 120 -0.57 -23.37 0.28
N PRO A 121 0.35 -23.40 1.26
CA PRO A 121 0.32 -24.38 2.34
C PRO A 121 -1.04 -24.45 3.07
N PRO A 122 -1.56 -25.65 3.38
CA PRO A 122 -2.88 -25.81 4.00
C PRO A 122 -3.08 -25.05 5.31
N ASP A 123 -2.03 -24.92 6.12
CA ASP A 123 -2.07 -24.21 7.39
C ASP A 123 -2.23 -22.69 7.23
N LEU A 124 -1.90 -22.14 6.06
CA LEU A 124 -2.10 -20.73 5.72
C LEU A 124 -3.48 -20.47 5.10
N LEU A 125 -4.19 -21.50 4.62
CA LEU A 125 -5.47 -21.33 3.94
C LEU A 125 -6.62 -21.07 4.91
N ILE A 126 -7.51 -20.17 4.52
CA ILE A 126 -8.82 -19.96 5.14
C ILE A 126 -9.84 -20.70 4.28
N HIS A 127 -10.65 -21.54 4.92
CA HIS A 127 -11.80 -22.18 4.28
C HIS A 127 -13.06 -21.34 4.55
N SER A 128 -13.80 -21.02 3.49
CA SER A 128 -15.00 -20.21 3.56
C SER A 128 -16.23 -21.08 3.34
N ASN A 129 -17.22 -20.98 4.24
CA ASN A 129 -18.50 -21.68 4.14
C ASN A 129 -19.55 -20.80 3.42
N GLY A 130 -19.15 -20.15 2.32
CA GLY A 130 -20.02 -19.33 1.47
C GLY A 130 -19.99 -17.82 1.71
N ASP A 131 -19.58 -17.34 2.89
CA ASP A 131 -19.36 -15.90 3.15
C ASP A 131 -17.85 -15.59 3.28
N ASN A 132 -17.26 -15.20 2.15
CA ASN A 132 -15.84 -14.90 2.06
C ASN A 132 -15.44 -13.67 2.89
N TYR A 133 -16.30 -12.65 2.95
CA TYR A 133 -16.02 -11.45 3.75
C TYR A 133 -16.05 -11.77 5.23
N LYS A 134 -17.03 -12.57 5.68
CA LYS A 134 -17.03 -13.06 7.06
C LYS A 134 -15.79 -13.88 7.37
N ALA A 135 -15.44 -14.84 6.52
CA ALA A 135 -14.32 -15.74 6.76
C ALA A 135 -12.98 -15.00 6.90
N ILE A 136 -12.69 -14.05 6.01
CA ILE A 136 -11.45 -13.26 6.10
C ILE A 136 -11.45 -12.31 7.31
N VAL A 137 -12.61 -11.72 7.64
CA VAL A 137 -12.74 -10.82 8.78
C VAL A 137 -12.57 -11.58 10.09
N ASP A 138 -13.27 -12.69 10.29
CA ASP A 138 -13.17 -13.50 11.50
C ASP A 138 -11.75 -14.05 11.69
N SER A 139 -11.09 -14.47 10.60
CA SER A 139 -9.71 -14.97 10.67
C SER A 139 -8.69 -13.87 10.99
N THR A 140 -8.90 -12.64 10.53
CA THR A 140 -7.93 -11.54 10.70
C THR A 140 -8.20 -10.74 11.98
N TYR A 141 -9.47 -10.57 12.30
CA TYR A 141 -9.99 -9.77 13.39
C TYR A 141 -10.92 -10.61 14.31
N PRO A 142 -10.38 -11.60 15.03
CA PRO A 142 -11.17 -12.39 15.97
C PRO A 142 -11.78 -11.52 17.07
N ASP A 143 -13.07 -11.68 17.35
CA ASP A 143 -13.82 -10.86 18.32
C ASP A 143 -13.70 -9.35 18.07
N LEU A 144 -13.79 -8.92 16.79
CA LEU A 144 -13.68 -7.52 16.40
C LEU A 144 -14.57 -6.59 17.22
N HIS A 145 -15.84 -6.96 17.45
CA HIS A 145 -16.79 -6.12 18.20
C HIS A 145 -16.32 -5.78 19.60
N ASN A 146 -15.74 -6.74 20.31
CA ASN A 146 -15.22 -6.55 21.68
C ASN A 146 -13.89 -5.80 21.69
N ASN A 147 -13.12 -5.90 20.60
CA ASN A 147 -11.78 -5.32 20.50
C ASN A 147 -11.72 -3.97 19.76
N LEU A 148 -12.85 -3.38 19.36
CA LEU A 148 -12.88 -2.07 18.68
C LEU A 148 -12.22 -0.94 19.47
N SER A 149 -12.26 -1.02 20.81
CA SER A 149 -11.62 -0.02 21.68
C SER A 149 -10.15 -0.32 21.97
N ASN A 150 -9.64 -1.48 21.54
CA ASN A 150 -8.27 -1.90 21.76
C ASN A 150 -7.38 -1.42 20.61
N PHE A 151 -6.61 -0.37 20.86
CA PHE A 151 -5.75 0.25 19.86
C PHE A 151 -4.64 -0.68 19.38
N ASP A 152 -4.00 -1.42 20.28
CA ASP A 152 -2.90 -2.34 19.94
C ASP A 152 -3.43 -3.50 19.08
N TYR A 153 -4.64 -3.96 19.38
CA TYR A 153 -5.33 -4.97 18.57
C TYR A 153 -5.51 -4.50 17.11
N LEU A 154 -5.97 -3.27 16.90
CA LEU A 154 -6.19 -2.70 15.57
C LEU A 154 -4.88 -2.34 14.86
N GLU A 155 -3.87 -1.89 15.61
CA GLU A 155 -2.54 -1.55 15.08
C GLU A 155 -1.88 -2.73 14.38
N GLU A 156 -1.93 -3.90 15.00
CA GLU A 156 -1.15 -5.06 14.57
C GLU A 156 -1.78 -5.87 13.42
N ARG A 157 -2.97 -5.48 12.94
CA ARG A 157 -3.79 -6.27 12.03
C ARG A 157 -4.19 -5.49 10.80
N ALA A 158 -4.22 -6.15 9.64
CA ALA A 158 -4.83 -5.63 8.43
C ALA A 158 -5.23 -6.75 7.47
N ILE A 159 -6.29 -6.50 6.69
CA ILE A 159 -6.61 -7.32 5.53
C ILE A 159 -5.94 -6.70 4.30
N LEU A 160 -5.29 -7.51 3.48
CA LEU A 160 -4.62 -7.10 2.26
C LEU A 160 -5.36 -7.68 1.05
N ALA A 161 -5.57 -6.86 0.03
CA ALA A 161 -6.17 -7.28 -1.23
C ALA A 161 -5.49 -6.61 -2.44
N PRO A 162 -5.57 -7.19 -3.64
CA PRO A 162 -4.83 -6.68 -4.80
C PRO A 162 -5.43 -5.39 -5.38
N THR A 163 -6.75 -5.21 -5.32
CA THR A 163 -7.44 -4.07 -5.94
C THR A 163 -8.18 -3.21 -4.91
N LEU A 164 -8.40 -1.94 -5.25
CA LEU A 164 -9.15 -1.01 -4.41
C LEU A 164 -10.62 -1.43 -4.25
N GLU A 165 -11.25 -1.94 -5.31
CA GLU A 165 -12.62 -2.45 -5.32
C GLU A 165 -12.86 -3.49 -4.21
N ILE A 166 -11.97 -4.50 -4.11
CA ILE A 166 -12.07 -5.55 -3.08
C ILE A 166 -11.86 -4.95 -1.69
N VAL A 167 -10.90 -4.04 -1.54
CA VAL A 167 -10.63 -3.34 -0.27
C VAL A 167 -11.85 -2.54 0.19
N GLU A 168 -12.51 -1.82 -0.71
CA GLU A 168 -13.73 -1.07 -0.42
C GLU A 168 -14.87 -2.00 -0.03
N GLY A 169 -15.06 -3.12 -0.75
CA GLY A 169 -16.05 -4.15 -0.42
C GLY A 169 -15.88 -4.67 1.01
N ILE A 170 -14.66 -5.06 1.39
CA ILE A 170 -14.36 -5.55 2.75
C ILE A 170 -14.59 -4.46 3.80
N ASN A 171 -14.07 -3.24 3.58
CA ASN A 171 -14.21 -2.16 4.54
C ASN A 171 -15.69 -1.77 4.75
N ASN A 172 -16.48 -1.73 3.68
CA ASN A 172 -17.92 -1.46 3.74
C ASN A 172 -18.67 -2.60 4.45
N TYR A 173 -18.32 -3.85 4.16
CA TYR A 173 -18.86 -5.02 4.87
C TYR A 173 -18.63 -4.89 6.38
N ILE A 174 -17.37 -4.70 6.80
CA ILE A 174 -17.03 -4.55 8.21
C ILE A 174 -17.80 -3.37 8.83
N LEU A 175 -17.77 -2.19 8.19
CA LEU A 175 -18.44 -1.01 8.73
C LEU A 175 -19.94 -1.22 8.94
N SER A 176 -20.60 -2.00 8.07
CA SER A 176 -22.02 -2.33 8.19
C SER A 176 -22.34 -3.27 9.36
N THR A 177 -21.41 -4.15 9.75
CA THR A 177 -21.59 -5.07 10.88
C THR A 177 -21.27 -4.42 12.23
N LEU A 178 -20.40 -3.39 12.26
CA LEU A 178 -20.00 -2.77 13.53
C LEU A 178 -21.16 -2.04 14.24
N PRO A 179 -21.22 -2.07 15.58
CA PRO A 179 -22.16 -1.26 16.35
C PRO A 179 -21.81 0.23 16.29
N GLY A 180 -22.76 1.08 16.68
CA GLY A 180 -22.57 2.53 16.80
C GLY A 180 -23.19 3.33 15.66
N GLU A 181 -23.36 4.63 15.92
CA GLU A 181 -23.97 5.57 14.98
C GLU A 181 -23.03 5.86 13.80
N GLU A 182 -23.52 5.62 12.58
CA GLU A 182 -22.82 5.96 11.35
C GLU A 182 -23.02 7.44 11.01
N VAL A 183 -21.92 8.15 10.80
CA VAL A 183 -21.93 9.53 10.28
C VAL A 183 -21.41 9.53 8.85
N LYS A 184 -22.19 10.10 7.93
CA LYS A 184 -21.85 10.24 6.52
C LYS A 184 -21.35 11.65 6.22
N TYR A 185 -20.20 11.72 5.57
CA TYR A 185 -19.58 12.96 5.14
C TYR A 185 -19.56 13.04 3.62
N PHE A 186 -20.33 13.96 3.05
CA PHE A 186 -20.35 14.23 1.62
C PHE A 186 -19.20 15.16 1.22
N SER A 187 -18.54 14.86 0.11
CA SER A 187 -17.52 15.73 -0.47
C SER A 187 -18.16 16.92 -1.20
N TYR A 188 -17.33 17.91 -1.49
CA TYR A 188 -17.65 18.96 -2.44
C TYR A 188 -16.69 18.83 -3.62
N ASP A 189 -17.25 18.57 -4.80
CA ASP A 189 -16.47 18.26 -6.00
C ASP A 189 -16.66 19.38 -7.02
N SER A 190 -15.56 19.85 -7.59
CA SER A 190 -15.53 20.92 -8.58
C SER A 190 -14.45 20.65 -9.63
N ILE A 191 -14.54 21.33 -10.77
CA ILE A 191 -13.49 21.31 -11.79
C ILE A 191 -12.52 22.46 -11.48
N CYS A 192 -11.22 22.18 -11.59
CA CYS A 192 -10.20 23.20 -11.44
C CYS A 192 -10.06 23.94 -12.78
N LEU A 193 -10.65 25.14 -12.88
CA LEU A 193 -10.48 26.02 -14.04
C LEU A 193 -9.02 26.46 -14.13
N THR A 194 -8.29 25.94 -15.11
CA THR A 194 -7.00 26.52 -15.49
C THR A 194 -7.22 27.75 -16.36
N ALA A 195 -6.29 28.71 -16.35
CA ALA A 195 -6.36 29.96 -17.13
C ALA A 195 -6.55 29.79 -18.66
N ALA A 196 -6.50 28.57 -19.18
CA ALA A 196 -6.74 28.23 -20.59
C ALA A 196 -8.19 27.76 -20.89
N SER A 197 -9.01 27.49 -19.87
CA SER A 197 -10.43 27.16 -20.06
C SER A 197 -11.24 28.45 -19.98
N SER A 198 -11.92 28.81 -21.07
CA SER A 198 -12.90 29.89 -21.10
C SER A 198 -13.95 29.71 -19.99
N SER A 199 -14.39 30.82 -19.40
CA SER A 199 -15.28 30.94 -18.24
C SER A 199 -16.73 30.47 -18.47
N GLY A 200 -16.90 29.24 -18.98
CA GLY A 200 -18.18 28.59 -19.29
C GLY A 200 -18.15 27.06 -19.25
N ASP A 201 -17.03 26.42 -18.87
CA ASP A 201 -16.86 24.95 -18.84
C ASP A 201 -17.39 24.26 -17.57
N ASP A 202 -17.78 25.01 -16.53
CA ASP A 202 -18.25 24.44 -15.26
C ASP A 202 -19.57 23.64 -15.42
N ASP A 203 -20.36 23.90 -16.47
CA ASP A 203 -21.63 23.22 -16.76
C ASP A 203 -21.48 21.98 -17.69
N ILE A 204 -20.27 21.61 -18.11
CA ILE A 204 -20.09 20.47 -19.03
C ILE A 204 -20.34 19.13 -18.34
N TYR A 205 -20.10 19.05 -17.02
CA TYR A 205 -20.18 17.79 -16.28
C TYR A 205 -21.21 17.87 -15.16
N PRO A 206 -22.22 16.98 -15.13
CA PRO A 206 -23.19 16.96 -14.04
C PRO A 206 -22.53 16.60 -12.71
N GLN A 207 -23.03 17.17 -11.60
CA GLN A 207 -22.47 16.94 -10.26
C GLN A 207 -22.50 15.46 -9.88
N GLU A 208 -23.52 14.72 -10.31
CA GLU A 208 -23.66 13.28 -10.10
C GLU A 208 -22.49 12.51 -10.73
N TYR A 209 -22.03 12.94 -11.91
CA TYR A 209 -20.86 12.36 -12.54
C TYR A 209 -19.60 12.63 -11.72
N LEU A 210 -19.37 13.87 -11.30
CA LEU A 210 -18.20 14.23 -10.48
C LEU A 210 -18.18 13.44 -9.15
N ASN A 211 -19.33 13.34 -8.50
CA ASN A 211 -19.51 12.60 -7.25
C ASN A 211 -19.30 11.09 -7.45
N SER A 212 -19.61 10.55 -8.63
CA SER A 212 -19.42 9.13 -8.95
C SER A 212 -17.95 8.72 -9.12
N ILE A 213 -17.04 9.68 -9.32
CA ILE A 213 -15.63 9.40 -9.59
C ILE A 213 -14.96 8.83 -8.32
N SER A 214 -14.52 7.57 -8.42
CA SER A 214 -13.66 6.89 -7.45
C SER A 214 -12.30 6.58 -8.09
N ILE A 215 -11.24 7.17 -7.55
CA ILE A 215 -9.88 7.08 -8.09
C ILE A 215 -8.88 6.99 -6.94
N SER A 216 -7.80 6.25 -7.18
CA SER A 216 -6.68 6.14 -6.24
C SER A 216 -6.15 7.51 -5.79
N GLY A 217 -5.94 7.63 -4.48
CA GLY A 217 -5.43 8.86 -3.88
C GLY A 217 -6.49 9.94 -3.63
N LEU A 218 -7.77 9.67 -3.94
CA LEU A 218 -8.90 10.48 -3.50
C LEU A 218 -9.83 9.68 -2.57
N PRO A 219 -10.38 10.29 -1.51
CA PRO A 219 -11.49 9.71 -0.77
C PRO A 219 -12.74 9.68 -1.65
N ASN A 220 -13.64 8.74 -1.37
CA ASN A 220 -14.95 8.68 -2.01
C ASN A 220 -15.81 9.90 -1.67
N HIS A 221 -16.78 10.20 -2.54
CA HIS A 221 -17.73 11.30 -2.33
C HIS A 221 -18.46 11.12 -1.00
N VAL A 222 -18.99 9.92 -0.76
CA VAL A 222 -19.60 9.55 0.52
C VAL A 222 -18.55 8.84 1.37
N LEU A 223 -18.16 9.47 2.47
CA LEU A 223 -17.29 8.88 3.48
C LEU A 223 -18.11 8.54 4.72
N SER A 224 -18.38 7.25 4.91
CA SER A 224 -19.07 6.70 6.08
C SER A 224 -18.08 6.37 7.20
N LEU A 225 -18.33 6.87 8.41
CA LEU A 225 -17.46 6.65 9.57
C LEU A 225 -18.26 6.33 10.83
N LYS A 226 -17.63 5.57 11.74
CA LYS A 226 -18.08 5.32 13.11
C LYS A 226 -16.91 5.57 14.08
N ILE A 227 -17.20 5.87 15.34
CA ILE A 227 -16.17 5.97 16.39
C ILE A 227 -15.55 4.58 16.59
N GLY A 228 -14.23 4.52 16.79
CA GLY A 228 -13.47 3.27 16.95
C GLY A 228 -12.97 2.65 15.64
N VAL A 229 -13.38 3.18 14.49
CA VAL A 229 -12.94 2.66 13.18
C VAL A 229 -11.49 3.09 12.88
N PRO A 230 -10.61 2.15 12.45
CA PRO A 230 -9.29 2.48 11.94
C PRO A 230 -9.39 3.19 10.58
N ILE A 231 -8.56 4.20 10.41
CA ILE A 231 -8.44 5.02 9.22
C ILE A 231 -6.97 5.12 8.79
N MET A 232 -6.76 5.49 7.54
CA MET A 232 -5.43 5.79 6.98
C MET A 232 -5.44 7.16 6.32
N LEU A 233 -4.42 7.97 6.59
CA LEU A 233 -4.22 9.26 5.93
C LEU A 233 -3.82 9.08 4.46
N LEU A 234 -4.39 9.89 3.57
CA LEU A 234 -4.09 9.91 2.14
C LEU A 234 -3.09 11.00 1.73
N ARG A 235 -2.82 11.97 2.61
CA ARG A 235 -1.94 13.11 2.36
C ARG A 235 -1.07 13.38 3.58
N ASN A 236 0.06 14.04 3.31
CA ASN A 236 0.91 14.57 4.36
C ASN A 236 0.19 15.79 4.98
N ILE A 237 -0.13 15.71 6.26
CA ILE A 237 -0.75 16.79 7.03
C ILE A 237 0.35 17.56 7.78
N ASP A 238 1.19 16.83 8.50
CA ASP A 238 2.33 17.37 9.23
C ASP A 238 3.46 16.35 9.23
N GLN A 239 4.43 16.56 8.34
CA GLN A 239 5.56 15.65 8.18
C GLN A 239 6.48 15.67 9.40
N SER A 240 6.60 16.81 10.08
CA SER A 240 7.44 16.97 11.27
C SER A 240 6.89 16.16 12.45
N ALA A 241 5.57 16.09 12.56
CA ALA A 241 4.87 15.24 13.52
C ALA A 241 4.63 13.80 13.04
N GLY A 242 5.18 13.39 11.89
CA GLY A 242 5.02 12.03 11.34
C GLY A 242 3.60 11.70 10.82
N LEU A 243 2.77 12.72 10.55
CA LEU A 243 1.43 12.59 9.98
C LEU A 243 1.49 12.64 8.45
N CYS A 244 1.97 11.55 7.89
CA CYS A 244 2.21 11.37 6.46
C CYS A 244 1.15 10.48 5.80
N ASN A 245 1.14 10.44 4.47
CA ASN A 245 0.36 9.48 3.69
C ASN A 245 0.71 8.04 4.15
N GLY A 246 -0.31 7.26 4.48
CA GLY A 246 -0.17 5.90 5.02
C GLY A 246 -0.20 5.81 6.54
N THR A 247 -0.10 6.92 7.28
CA THR A 247 -0.24 6.89 8.75
C THR A 247 -1.62 6.38 9.13
N ARG A 248 -1.67 5.37 10.00
CA ARG A 248 -2.92 4.77 10.50
C ARG A 248 -3.33 5.43 11.81
N GLY A 249 -4.63 5.60 12.00
CA GLY A 249 -5.21 6.10 13.24
C GLY A 249 -6.57 5.48 13.52
N VAL A 250 -7.13 5.73 14.69
CA VAL A 250 -8.50 5.31 15.05
C VAL A 250 -9.34 6.53 15.34
N ILE A 251 -10.54 6.59 14.77
CA ILE A 251 -11.48 7.68 15.03
C ILE A 251 -11.90 7.66 16.50
N THR A 252 -11.72 8.79 17.17
CA THR A 252 -12.14 8.99 18.58
C THR A 252 -13.30 9.98 18.70
N LYS A 253 -13.43 10.91 17.75
CA LYS A 253 -14.57 11.85 17.69
C LYS A 253 -14.91 12.23 16.25
N LEU A 254 -16.21 12.29 15.98
CA LEU A 254 -16.78 12.68 14.69
C LEU A 254 -17.37 14.09 14.81
N GLY A 255 -16.61 15.11 14.38
CA GLY A 255 -17.09 16.48 14.29
C GLY A 255 -17.60 16.82 12.89
N LYS A 256 -18.39 17.89 12.76
CA LYS A 256 -18.92 18.34 11.45
C LYS A 256 -17.83 18.83 10.50
N ARG A 257 -16.79 19.49 11.03
CA ARG A 257 -15.72 20.13 10.23
C ARG A 257 -14.33 19.54 10.47
N ILE A 258 -14.13 18.89 11.60
CA ILE A 258 -12.85 18.33 12.06
C ILE A 258 -13.14 16.97 12.67
N LEU A 259 -12.32 15.98 12.33
CA LEU A 259 -12.31 14.67 12.98
C LEU A 259 -11.20 14.62 14.02
N GLU A 260 -11.41 13.89 15.10
CA GLU A 260 -10.33 13.55 16.05
C GLU A 260 -9.99 12.07 15.87
N ALA A 261 -8.70 11.78 15.69
CA ALA A 261 -8.19 10.42 15.64
C ALA A 261 -7.00 10.24 16.59
N LYS A 262 -6.76 9.02 17.02
CA LYS A 262 -5.55 8.65 17.77
C LYS A 262 -4.62 7.88 16.84
N VAL A 263 -3.36 8.29 16.74
CA VAL A 263 -2.37 7.65 15.85
C VAL A 263 -2.05 6.25 16.35
N LEU A 264 -2.11 5.26 15.46
CA LEU A 264 -1.80 3.86 15.75
C LEU A 264 -0.31 3.56 15.56
N THR A 265 0.31 4.11 14.50
CA THR A 265 1.66 3.71 14.08
C THR A 265 2.61 4.88 13.97
N GLY A 266 3.92 4.60 14.12
CA GLY A 266 4.99 5.55 13.87
C GLY A 266 5.37 6.42 15.08
N PRO A 267 6.20 7.46 14.88
CA PRO A 267 6.78 8.26 15.95
C PRO A 267 5.77 8.94 16.88
N SER A 268 4.59 9.26 16.33
CA SER A 268 3.49 9.92 17.05
C SER A 268 2.45 8.94 17.59
N ARG A 269 2.78 7.66 17.75
CA ARG A 269 1.87 6.64 18.29
C ARG A 269 1.26 7.12 19.61
N GLY A 270 -0.07 6.97 19.72
CA GLY A 270 -0.84 7.36 20.88
C GLY A 270 -1.27 8.83 20.91
N ASN A 271 -0.66 9.70 20.10
CA ASN A 271 -1.05 11.10 20.04
C ASN A 271 -2.42 11.28 19.39
N LYS A 272 -3.17 12.24 19.91
CA LYS A 272 -4.41 12.71 19.28
C LYS A 272 -4.08 13.67 18.15
N ILE A 273 -4.79 13.53 17.05
CA ILE A 273 -4.65 14.37 15.86
C ILE A 273 -6.01 14.89 15.42
N LEU A 274 -6.00 16.12 14.91
CA LEU A 274 -7.17 16.76 14.34
C LEU A 274 -7.04 16.75 12.82
N ILE A 275 -8.05 16.20 12.15
CA ILE A 275 -8.05 16.02 10.70
C ILE A 275 -9.12 16.93 10.11
N PRO A 276 -8.74 18.06 9.48
CA PRO A 276 -9.68 18.92 8.77
C PRO A 276 -9.98 18.37 7.37
N ARG A 277 -11.02 18.90 6.73
CA ARG A 277 -11.23 18.73 5.29
C ARG A 277 -10.17 19.52 4.53
N MET A 278 -9.69 18.98 3.41
CA MET A 278 -8.77 19.66 2.52
C MET A 278 -9.19 19.47 1.06
N ASN A 279 -8.69 20.36 0.19
CA ASN A 279 -8.86 20.20 -1.24
C ASN A 279 -7.87 19.16 -1.76
N LEU A 280 -8.38 18.17 -2.46
CA LEU A 280 -7.62 17.03 -2.97
C LEU A 280 -7.78 16.96 -4.48
N CYS A 281 -6.68 16.83 -5.19
CA CYS A 281 -6.67 16.55 -6.62
C CYS A 281 -6.29 15.08 -6.84
N PRO A 282 -6.85 14.39 -7.85
CA PRO A 282 -6.39 13.07 -8.26
C PRO A 282 -4.89 13.10 -8.54
N THR A 283 -4.20 12.06 -8.14
CA THR A 283 -2.80 11.84 -8.56
C THR A 283 -2.74 11.21 -9.94
N ASP A 284 -3.84 10.60 -10.38
CA ASP A 284 -3.98 9.98 -11.69
C ASP A 284 -4.31 11.03 -12.77
N THR A 285 -3.51 11.05 -13.83
CA THR A 285 -3.63 11.97 -14.97
C THR A 285 -4.49 11.39 -16.10
N THR A 286 -5.07 10.20 -15.94
CA THR A 286 -5.91 9.57 -16.97
C THR A 286 -7.26 10.26 -17.15
N LEU A 287 -7.73 11.01 -16.14
CA LEU A 287 -8.91 11.83 -16.29
C LEU A 287 -8.64 13.00 -17.23
N HIS A 288 -9.54 13.17 -18.20
CA HIS A 288 -9.56 14.35 -19.08
C HIS A 288 -9.97 15.64 -18.35
N ILE A 289 -10.44 15.53 -17.10
CA ILE A 289 -10.82 16.66 -16.25
C ILE A 289 -9.85 16.82 -15.06
N LYS A 290 -9.60 18.07 -14.68
CA LYS A 290 -8.88 18.39 -13.44
C LYS A 290 -9.86 18.46 -12.27
N LEU A 291 -10.28 17.31 -11.76
CA LEU A 291 -11.16 17.23 -10.59
C LEU A 291 -10.48 17.79 -9.34
N GLN A 292 -11.22 18.57 -8.55
CA GLN A 292 -10.87 18.95 -7.20
C GLN A 292 -11.97 18.49 -6.24
N ARG A 293 -11.60 17.67 -5.25
CA ARG A 293 -12.51 17.14 -4.23
C ARG A 293 -12.14 17.68 -2.86
N LYS A 294 -13.04 18.41 -2.22
CA LYS A 294 -12.89 18.85 -0.82
C LYS A 294 -13.51 17.84 0.12
N GLN A 295 -12.67 17.10 0.84
CA GLN A 295 -13.08 16.03 1.76
C GLN A 295 -12.00 15.83 2.85
N PHE A 296 -12.33 15.05 3.89
CA PHE A 296 -11.30 14.55 4.81
C PHE A 296 -10.31 13.65 4.06
N PRO A 297 -8.98 13.85 4.21
CA PRO A 297 -7.97 13.11 3.45
C PRO A 297 -7.71 11.73 4.05
N ILE A 298 -8.76 10.92 4.23
CA ILE A 298 -8.71 9.63 4.91
C ILE A 298 -9.53 8.57 4.19
N LEU A 299 -9.21 7.29 4.47
CA LEU A 299 -10.04 6.14 4.14
C LEU A 299 -10.18 5.24 5.38
N VAL A 300 -11.29 4.50 5.48
CA VAL A 300 -11.41 3.37 6.42
C VAL A 300 -10.34 2.34 6.09
N CYS A 301 -9.71 1.76 7.11
CA CYS A 301 -8.50 0.96 6.95
C CYS A 301 -8.50 -0.30 7.85
N PHE A 302 -9.55 -1.10 7.75
CA PHE A 302 -9.46 -2.51 8.17
C PHE A 302 -8.79 -3.36 7.09
N ALA A 303 -9.10 -3.05 5.83
CA ALA A 303 -8.44 -3.55 4.64
C ALA A 303 -7.66 -2.44 3.93
N MET A 304 -6.57 -2.81 3.26
CA MET A 304 -5.81 -1.92 2.38
C MET A 304 -5.24 -2.69 1.18
N THR A 305 -4.83 -1.97 0.14
CA THR A 305 -4.21 -2.64 -1.01
C THR A 305 -2.83 -3.16 -0.65
N ILE A 306 -2.41 -4.24 -1.29
CA ILE A 306 -1.07 -4.81 -1.10
C ILE A 306 0.02 -3.75 -1.31
N ASN A 307 -0.12 -2.91 -2.34
CA ASN A 307 0.86 -1.84 -2.64
C ASN A 307 0.95 -0.81 -1.49
N LYS A 308 -0.15 -0.50 -0.81
CA LYS A 308 -0.16 0.42 0.35
C LYS A 308 0.44 -0.21 1.60
N SER A 309 0.45 -1.53 1.70
CA SER A 309 1.09 -2.26 2.81
C SER A 309 2.62 -2.32 2.69
N GLN A 310 3.20 -1.97 1.54
CA GLN A 310 4.64 -2.07 1.32
C GLN A 310 5.41 -1.23 2.34
N GLY A 311 6.38 -1.87 3.01
CA GLY A 311 7.16 -1.25 4.09
C GLY A 311 6.52 -1.35 5.48
N GLN A 312 5.25 -1.71 5.59
CA GLN A 312 4.60 -1.95 6.89
C GLN A 312 4.96 -3.34 7.43
N THR A 313 4.89 -3.48 8.77
CA THR A 313 5.05 -4.75 9.48
C THR A 313 3.85 -4.95 10.39
N LEU A 314 3.17 -6.09 10.27
CA LEU A 314 1.92 -6.42 10.96
C LEU A 314 2.10 -7.75 11.70
N ALA A 315 1.43 -7.92 12.84
CA ALA A 315 1.44 -9.20 13.55
C ALA A 315 0.49 -10.20 12.88
N HIS A 316 -0.68 -9.74 12.42
CA HIS A 316 -1.64 -10.56 11.67
C HIS A 316 -2.05 -9.92 10.35
N VAL A 317 -2.03 -10.73 9.29
CA VAL A 317 -2.41 -10.36 7.94
C VAL A 317 -3.37 -11.39 7.40
N GLY A 318 -4.57 -10.94 7.05
CA GLY A 318 -5.48 -11.68 6.17
C GLY A 318 -5.24 -11.26 4.73
N LEU A 319 -4.77 -12.16 3.88
CA LEU A 319 -4.62 -11.90 2.46
C LEU A 319 -5.84 -12.44 1.70
N TYR A 320 -6.64 -11.54 1.14
CA TYR A 320 -7.79 -11.92 0.32
C TYR A 320 -7.49 -11.78 -1.17
N LEU A 321 -7.45 -12.92 -1.85
CA LEU A 321 -7.18 -13.04 -3.28
C LEU A 321 -8.44 -13.55 -3.99
N GLU A 322 -9.53 -12.78 -3.89
CA GLU A 322 -10.72 -13.00 -4.74
C GLU A 322 -10.35 -12.97 -6.22
N LYS A 323 -9.52 -11.99 -6.58
CA LYS A 323 -8.80 -11.90 -7.85
C LYS A 323 -7.32 -12.18 -7.58
N SER A 324 -6.66 -12.88 -8.50
CA SER A 324 -5.21 -13.10 -8.41
C SER A 324 -4.44 -11.78 -8.43
N VAL A 325 -3.21 -11.79 -7.91
CA VAL A 325 -2.28 -10.67 -8.12
C VAL A 325 -1.95 -10.52 -9.60
N PHE A 326 -1.64 -9.29 -10.02
CA PHE A 326 -1.54 -8.94 -11.45
C PHE A 326 -0.23 -8.24 -11.82
N THR A 327 0.65 -7.97 -10.85
CA THR A 327 1.91 -7.25 -11.10
C THR A 327 3.06 -7.81 -10.28
N HIS A 328 4.28 -7.49 -10.71
CA HIS A 328 5.51 -7.95 -10.12
C HIS A 328 5.56 -7.74 -8.61
N GLY A 329 5.94 -8.80 -7.89
CA GLY A 329 6.27 -8.69 -6.46
C GLY A 329 5.07 -8.45 -5.54
N GLN A 330 3.85 -8.40 -6.08
CA GLN A 330 2.66 -8.11 -5.28
C GLN A 330 2.39 -9.23 -4.26
N LEU A 331 2.43 -10.51 -4.67
CA LEU A 331 2.27 -11.63 -3.73
C LEU A 331 3.39 -11.64 -2.69
N TYR A 332 4.64 -11.41 -3.12
CA TYR A 332 5.80 -11.29 -2.23
C TYR A 332 5.63 -10.20 -1.17
N VAL A 333 5.19 -9.00 -1.59
CA VAL A 333 4.92 -7.90 -0.66
C VAL A 333 3.88 -8.34 0.36
N ALA A 334 2.76 -8.92 -0.07
CA ALA A 334 1.67 -9.34 0.81
C ALA A 334 2.12 -10.34 1.88
N VAL A 335 2.77 -11.45 1.47
CA VAL A 335 3.17 -12.52 2.40
C VAL A 335 4.36 -12.14 3.29
N SER A 336 5.15 -11.13 2.91
CA SER A 336 6.30 -10.66 3.68
C SER A 336 5.97 -9.62 4.76
N ARG A 337 4.71 -9.18 4.89
CA ARG A 337 4.32 -8.14 5.88
C ARG A 337 4.22 -8.67 7.32
N VAL A 338 4.15 -9.98 7.51
CA VAL A 338 3.94 -10.61 8.82
C VAL A 338 5.22 -10.76 9.64
N LYS A 339 5.06 -10.83 10.97
CA LYS A 339 6.15 -11.14 11.92
C LYS A 339 6.36 -12.64 12.15
N SER A 340 5.39 -13.48 11.77
CA SER A 340 5.46 -14.93 11.94
C SER A 340 4.57 -15.64 10.92
N ARG A 341 4.81 -16.95 10.73
CA ARG A 341 3.99 -17.78 9.85
C ARG A 341 2.52 -17.82 10.30
N ASN A 342 2.29 -17.99 11.60
CA ASN A 342 0.94 -18.01 12.20
C ASN A 342 0.19 -16.68 12.04
N GLY A 343 0.92 -15.58 11.87
CA GLY A 343 0.36 -14.27 11.57
C GLY A 343 -0.23 -14.16 10.16
N LEU A 344 0.04 -15.10 9.25
CA LEU A 344 -0.44 -15.05 7.87
C LEU A 344 -1.61 -16.02 7.66
N LYS A 345 -2.71 -15.51 7.12
CA LYS A 345 -3.83 -16.33 6.63
C LYS A 345 -4.28 -15.84 5.27
N ILE A 346 -4.62 -16.75 4.37
CA ILE A 346 -4.87 -16.49 2.94
C ILE A 346 -6.21 -17.09 2.56
N LEU A 347 -7.10 -16.27 2.02
CA LEU A 347 -8.37 -16.70 1.42
C LEU A 347 -8.32 -16.51 -0.09
N LEU A 348 -8.61 -17.58 -0.84
CA LEU A 348 -8.59 -17.59 -2.31
C LEU A 348 -10.03 -17.51 -2.86
N GLY A 349 -10.20 -16.88 -4.03
CA GLY A 349 -11.51 -16.73 -4.70
C GLY A 349 -12.00 -17.96 -5.48
N GLY A 350 -11.19 -19.00 -5.66
CA GLY A 350 -11.45 -20.12 -6.57
C GLY A 350 -12.48 -21.17 -6.12
N GLY A 351 -13.24 -20.92 -5.06
CA GLY A 351 -14.18 -21.89 -4.47
C GLY A 351 -13.53 -22.93 -3.55
N GLU A 352 -14.34 -23.84 -3.00
CA GLU A 352 -13.86 -24.91 -2.10
C GLU A 352 -12.85 -25.83 -2.81
N GLY A 353 -11.72 -26.08 -2.14
CA GLY A 353 -10.64 -26.94 -2.65
C GLY A 353 -9.59 -26.22 -3.51
N CYS A 354 -9.77 -24.94 -3.84
CA CYS A 354 -8.73 -24.16 -4.49
C CYS A 354 -7.60 -23.85 -3.49
N ASN A 355 -6.38 -24.29 -3.78
CA ASN A 355 -5.18 -24.05 -2.99
C ASN A 355 -4.07 -23.33 -3.78
N THR A 356 -4.32 -22.92 -5.02
CA THR A 356 -3.32 -22.31 -5.89
C THR A 356 -3.66 -20.85 -6.19
N THR A 357 -2.62 -20.03 -6.35
CA THR A 357 -2.77 -18.63 -6.79
C THR A 357 -1.67 -18.24 -7.76
N THR A 358 -1.94 -17.26 -8.61
CA THR A 358 -0.96 -16.74 -9.56
C THR A 358 0.04 -15.83 -8.84
N ASN A 359 1.31 -15.97 -9.16
CA ASN A 359 2.39 -15.08 -8.78
C ASN A 359 3.00 -14.46 -10.04
N VAL A 360 3.34 -13.17 -9.99
CA VAL A 360 3.91 -12.45 -11.13
C VAL A 360 5.31 -12.00 -10.75
N VAL A 361 6.31 -12.45 -11.50
CA VAL A 361 7.72 -12.14 -11.27
C VAL A 361 8.37 -11.76 -12.60
N TYR A 362 9.02 -10.60 -12.65
CA TYR A 362 9.73 -10.09 -13.81
C TYR A 362 11.20 -10.39 -13.57
N LYS A 363 11.67 -11.54 -14.09
CA LYS A 363 13.03 -12.04 -13.86
C LYS A 363 14.10 -11.04 -14.37
N GLU A 364 13.74 -10.21 -15.33
CA GLU A 364 14.57 -9.17 -15.93
C GLU A 364 15.03 -8.12 -14.91
N VAL A 365 14.22 -7.82 -13.90
CA VAL A 365 14.59 -6.78 -12.92
C VAL A 365 15.71 -7.22 -11.98
N PHE A 366 15.98 -8.52 -11.90
CA PHE A 366 17.11 -9.07 -11.14
C PHE A 366 18.40 -9.10 -11.95
N GLN A 367 18.34 -8.80 -13.26
CA GLN A 367 19.55 -8.65 -14.05
C GLN A 367 20.29 -7.40 -13.55
N ASN A 368 21.61 -7.54 -13.37
CA ASN A 368 22.51 -6.49 -12.88
C ASN A 368 22.32 -6.09 -11.40
N VAL A 369 21.70 -6.94 -10.56
CA VAL A 369 21.50 -6.70 -9.11
C VAL A 369 22.44 -7.54 -8.26
#